data_AF-A0A2T6CZ03-F1
#
_entry.id   AF-A0A2T6CZ03-F1
#
_cell.length_a   1.000
_cell.length_b   1.000
_cell.length_c   1.000
_cell.angle_alpha   90.00
_cell.angle_beta   90.00
_cell.angle_gamma   90.00
#
_symmetry.space_group_name_H-M   'P 1'
#
loop_
_entity.id
_entity.type
_entity.pdbx_description
1 polymer ?
#
loop_
_entity_poly.entity_id
_entity_poly.type
_entity_poly.pdbx_seq_one_letter_code
_entity_poly.pdbx_strand_id
1 'polypeptide(L)'
;MTLRGGLFVLAAGLFVLGAQAQEFTPFRIPLYIYNVGSDDKPQYKVGIYLKVDSVNDGSQAPWRMYEFDTGGTGFLAFPYSATENSPGIYTNTYSSGNVLSANLSNTTVTFEVTDGGANVSLQADIGLISSASNPTHPNKSINNWTELLPNEAPIEKYFYGDFGMGLDSNAPAPGTTNPVSLFALLPQFGNTSNTGFVVHLGDVPSPNAGKGQVGTGWVQVGLGPNQQDASHWESTAQMVPPSGQTFPNSGQKAYTEILSTGTSTISTSPGDATPLTFTDVGIIYDSGSPNIEIHPVGENAGDEAEVTATLAEALANGGVFTLTGQPYAGSGDSTILDVPVGTVAGVNEVGVSTQNPASSPGLYVNTGINAFFGKDVVYNLQDGFVGFNTVPEPGCIALFGVGVALGALHLLRRSSRSRKEEAA
;
A
#
# COMPACT_ATOMS: atom_id res chain seq x y z
N MET A 1 42.68 65.95 -15.91
CA MET A 1 42.59 65.02 -17.06
C MET A 1 43.23 63.70 -16.61
N THR A 2 42.48 62.74 -16.04
CA THR A 2 41.62 61.72 -16.71
C THR A 2 42.40 60.92 -17.77
N LEU A 3 42.47 59.59 -17.79
CA LEU A 3 41.87 58.50 -17.00
C LEU A 3 42.51 57.16 -17.50
N ARG A 4 42.52 56.12 -16.65
CA ARG A 4 42.42 54.68 -16.97
C ARG A 4 43.56 53.96 -17.71
N GLY A 5 44.49 53.39 -16.93
CA GLY A 5 45.11 52.09 -17.24
C GLY A 5 44.27 50.99 -16.59
N GLY A 6 43.50 50.27 -17.41
CA GLY A 6 42.58 49.21 -16.97
C GLY A 6 43.32 47.94 -16.58
N LEU A 7 43.11 47.53 -15.34
CA LEU A 7 43.46 46.25 -14.75
C LEU A 7 42.59 45.15 -15.38
N PHE A 8 43.16 44.32 -16.25
CA PHE A 8 42.51 43.07 -16.69
C PHE A 8 42.92 41.96 -15.70
N VAL A 9 42.14 41.80 -14.62
CA VAL A 9 42.15 40.56 -13.84
C VAL A 9 41.24 39.58 -14.57
N LEU A 10 41.81 38.45 -15.00
CA LEU A 10 41.05 37.27 -15.41
C LEU A 10 40.16 36.83 -14.24
N ALA A 11 38.88 37.18 -14.27
CA ALA A 11 37.85 36.47 -13.52
C ALA A 11 37.42 35.25 -14.34
N ALA A 12 38.27 34.23 -14.40
CA ALA A 12 37.83 32.87 -14.70
C ALA A 12 37.16 32.32 -13.43
N GLY A 13 36.00 32.89 -13.09
CA GLY A 13 35.14 32.36 -12.05
C GLY A 13 34.56 31.05 -12.56
N LEU A 14 34.97 29.95 -11.94
CA LEU A 14 34.29 28.67 -11.97
C LEU A 14 32.80 28.90 -11.67
N PHE A 15 31.97 29.02 -12.70
CA PHE A 15 30.57 28.64 -12.60
C PHE A 15 30.53 27.13 -12.82
N VAL A 16 30.91 26.37 -11.79
CA VAL A 16 30.32 25.06 -11.62
C VAL A 16 28.85 25.35 -11.32
N LEU A 17 28.02 25.34 -12.37
CA LEU A 17 26.59 25.17 -12.24
C LEU A 17 26.39 23.81 -11.58
N GLY A 18 26.45 23.79 -10.25
CA GLY A 18 25.85 22.72 -9.50
C GLY A 18 24.37 22.78 -9.85
N ALA A 19 23.93 21.85 -10.70
CA ALA A 19 22.52 21.53 -10.81
C ALA A 19 22.09 21.19 -9.38
N GLN A 20 21.45 22.13 -8.69
CA GLN A 20 20.85 21.79 -7.42
C GLN A 20 19.84 20.70 -7.73
N ALA A 21 20.03 19.53 -7.12
CA ALA A 21 19.08 18.45 -7.23
C ALA A 21 17.71 19.04 -6.90
N GLN A 22 16.82 19.05 -7.89
CA GLN A 22 15.49 19.61 -7.70
C GLN A 22 14.82 18.80 -6.61
N GLU A 23 14.53 19.44 -5.48
CA GLU A 23 13.83 18.82 -4.37
C GLU A 23 12.49 18.29 -4.87
N PHE A 24 12.21 17.02 -4.59
CA PHE A 24 10.94 16.41 -4.90
C PHE A 24 9.90 16.92 -3.90
N THR A 25 8.83 17.54 -4.38
CA THR A 25 7.74 18.00 -3.52
C THR A 25 6.76 16.85 -3.31
N PRO A 26 6.55 16.38 -2.06
CA PRO A 26 5.59 15.32 -1.80
C PRO A 26 4.16 15.73 -2.20
N PHE A 27 3.37 14.76 -2.63
CA PHE A 27 1.95 14.94 -2.96
C PHE A 27 1.16 13.70 -2.56
N ARG A 28 -0.14 13.85 -2.39
CA ARG A 28 -1.03 12.79 -1.89
C ARG A 28 -2.05 12.38 -2.93
N ILE A 29 -2.24 11.07 -3.08
CA ILE A 29 -3.25 10.45 -3.95
C ILE A 29 -4.32 9.84 -3.04
N PRO A 30 -5.62 10.03 -3.33
CA PRO A 30 -6.68 9.44 -2.51
C PRO A 30 -6.67 7.92 -2.60
N LEU A 31 -6.90 7.27 -1.46
CA LEU A 31 -7.20 5.85 -1.37
C LEU A 31 -8.64 5.66 -0.89
N TYR A 32 -9.27 4.57 -1.30
CA TYR A 32 -10.67 4.29 -1.04
C TYR A 32 -10.80 2.91 -0.41
N ILE A 33 -11.45 2.82 0.74
CA ILE A 33 -11.58 1.55 1.46
C ILE A 33 -12.95 0.97 1.15
N TYR A 34 -12.98 -0.26 0.65
CA TYR A 34 -14.18 -0.97 0.26
C TYR A 34 -14.41 -2.19 1.14
N ASN A 35 -15.63 -2.37 1.64
CA ASN A 35 -16.09 -3.66 2.14
C ASN A 35 -16.58 -4.51 0.96
N VAL A 36 -15.79 -5.52 0.60
CA VAL A 36 -16.08 -6.50 -0.47
C VAL A 36 -16.72 -7.78 0.07
N GLY A 37 -16.78 -7.93 1.39
CA GLY A 37 -17.37 -9.07 2.09
C GLY A 37 -18.90 -9.00 2.18
N SER A 38 -19.44 -9.60 3.25
CA SER A 38 -20.85 -9.45 3.64
C SER A 38 -20.98 -8.58 4.88
N ASP A 39 -22.19 -8.12 5.18
CA ASP A 39 -22.44 -7.27 6.35
C ASP A 39 -22.12 -8.01 7.67
N ASP A 40 -22.24 -9.33 7.69
CA ASP A 40 -21.93 -10.20 8.83
C ASP A 40 -20.47 -10.72 8.84
N LYS A 41 -19.76 -10.57 7.72
CA LYS A 41 -18.35 -10.96 7.54
C LYS A 41 -17.67 -9.94 6.63
N PRO A 42 -17.39 -8.73 7.15
CA PRO A 42 -16.75 -7.70 6.34
C PRO A 42 -15.37 -8.17 5.88
N GLN A 43 -14.98 -7.76 4.68
CA GLN A 43 -13.64 -7.95 4.15
C GLN A 43 -13.23 -6.66 3.47
N TYR A 44 -12.12 -6.08 3.89
CA TYR A 44 -11.71 -4.77 3.40
C TYR A 44 -10.65 -4.90 2.31
N LYS A 45 -10.78 -4.04 1.29
CA LYS A 45 -9.80 -3.85 0.22
C LYS A 45 -9.57 -2.37 -0.01
N VAL A 46 -8.37 -2.02 -0.46
CA VAL A 46 -8.00 -0.64 -0.75
C VAL A 46 -8.03 -0.41 -2.26
N GLY A 47 -8.61 0.70 -2.68
CA GLY A 47 -8.69 1.15 -4.05
C GLY A 47 -7.90 2.41 -4.30
N ILE A 48 -7.34 2.52 -5.50
CA ILE A 48 -6.75 3.74 -6.05
C ILE A 48 -7.44 4.10 -7.37
N TYR A 49 -7.89 5.35 -7.49
CA TYR A 49 -8.61 5.84 -8.67
C TYR A 49 -7.67 6.57 -9.62
N LEU A 50 -7.49 6.04 -10.82
CA LEU A 50 -6.51 6.54 -11.78
C LEU A 50 -6.97 6.36 -13.23
N LYS A 51 -6.29 7.06 -14.15
CA LYS A 51 -6.53 7.00 -15.59
C LYS A 51 -5.34 6.35 -16.29
N VAL A 52 -5.61 5.44 -17.22
CA VAL A 52 -4.60 4.72 -18.02
C VAL A 52 -4.84 5.01 -19.49
N ASP A 53 -3.91 5.69 -20.15
CA ASP A 53 -4.12 6.20 -21.52
C ASP A 53 -4.21 5.10 -22.59
N SER A 54 -3.57 3.95 -22.37
CA SER A 54 -3.64 2.80 -23.29
C SER A 54 -4.91 1.97 -23.15
N VAL A 55 -5.75 2.24 -22.14
CA VAL A 55 -7.01 1.51 -21.92
C VAL A 55 -8.13 2.23 -22.67
N ASN A 56 -8.57 1.63 -23.78
CA ASN A 56 -9.66 2.14 -24.61
C ASN A 56 -10.82 1.14 -24.63
N ASP A 57 -11.99 1.57 -24.11
CA ASP A 57 -13.25 0.83 -24.15
C ASP A 57 -14.29 1.49 -25.08
N GLY A 58 -13.84 2.42 -25.93
CA GLY A 58 -14.71 3.28 -26.74
C GLY A 58 -15.08 4.59 -26.05
N SER A 59 -14.82 4.74 -24.76
CA SER A 59 -14.76 6.04 -24.06
C SER A 59 -13.30 6.51 -24.00
N GLN A 60 -13.05 7.82 -24.12
CA GLN A 60 -11.66 8.32 -24.07
C GLN A 60 -11.08 8.13 -22.65
N ALA A 61 -10.16 7.16 -22.50
CA ALA A 61 -9.33 6.88 -21.32
C ALA A 61 -10.03 7.18 -19.97
N PRO A 62 -10.98 6.34 -19.55
CA PRO A 62 -11.77 6.59 -18.35
C PRO A 62 -10.93 6.45 -17.08
N TRP A 63 -11.31 7.21 -16.05
CA TRP A 63 -10.84 6.99 -14.69
C TRP A 63 -11.46 5.71 -14.12
N ARG A 64 -10.64 4.87 -13.52
CA ARG A 64 -11.01 3.54 -13.04
C ARG A 64 -10.39 3.26 -11.68
N MET A 65 -11.07 2.45 -10.89
CA MET A 65 -10.59 2.00 -9.58
C MET A 65 -9.78 0.72 -9.75
N TYR A 66 -8.59 0.67 -9.18
CA TYR A 66 -7.71 -0.50 -9.16
C TYR A 66 -7.40 -0.86 -7.71
N GLU A 67 -7.12 -2.14 -7.43
CA GLU A 67 -6.73 -2.58 -6.09
C GLU A 67 -5.36 -2.00 -5.74
N PHE A 68 -5.21 -1.35 -4.59
CA PHE A 68 -3.92 -0.87 -4.11
C PHE A 68 -3.29 -1.95 -3.22
N ASP A 69 -2.28 -2.63 -3.77
CA ASP A 69 -1.70 -3.83 -3.17
C ASP A 69 -0.19 -3.65 -2.93
N THR A 70 0.24 -3.46 -1.69
CA THR A 70 1.68 -3.36 -1.36
C THR A 70 2.41 -4.71 -1.26
N GLY A 71 1.70 -5.84 -1.30
CA GLY A 71 2.28 -7.18 -1.37
C GLY A 71 2.54 -7.59 -2.83
N GLY A 72 1.59 -7.33 -3.72
CA GLY A 72 1.70 -7.58 -5.16
C GLY A 72 2.64 -6.64 -5.88
N THR A 73 3.40 -7.14 -6.86
CA THR A 73 4.38 -6.34 -7.62
C THR A 73 3.93 -6.02 -9.04
N GLY A 74 3.93 -4.73 -9.38
CA GLY A 74 3.68 -4.23 -10.73
C GLY A 74 2.23 -3.88 -11.01
N PHE A 75 2.00 -2.94 -11.94
CA PHE A 75 0.65 -2.51 -12.28
C PHE A 75 0.05 -3.33 -13.43
N LEU A 76 -1.04 -4.03 -13.15
CA LEU A 76 -1.81 -4.85 -14.08
C LEU A 76 -3.23 -4.29 -14.25
N ALA A 77 -3.56 -3.84 -15.45
CA ALA A 77 -4.86 -3.26 -15.78
C ALA A 77 -5.65 -4.18 -16.74
N PHE A 78 -6.95 -4.32 -16.50
CA PHE A 78 -7.86 -5.04 -17.38
C PHE A 78 -8.17 -4.22 -18.66
N PRO A 79 -7.86 -4.73 -19.87
CA PRO A 79 -8.19 -4.06 -21.12
C PRO A 79 -9.55 -4.50 -21.67
N TYR A 80 -10.23 -3.61 -22.39
CA TYR A 80 -11.42 -3.95 -23.21
C TYR A 80 -11.03 -4.28 -24.67
N SER A 81 -9.86 -3.85 -25.12
CA SER A 81 -9.31 -4.21 -26.43
C SER A 81 -7.80 -3.98 -26.44
N ALA A 82 -7.00 -5.00 -26.10
CA ALA A 82 -5.56 -4.94 -26.29
C ALA A 82 -5.25 -5.18 -27.79
N THR A 83 -5.56 -4.20 -28.64
CA THR A 83 -5.08 -4.21 -30.03
C THR A 83 -3.79 -3.41 -30.10
N GLU A 84 -2.69 -4.16 -30.22
CA GLU A 84 -1.40 -3.74 -30.75
C GLU A 84 -0.41 -3.02 -29.82
N ASN A 85 0.87 -3.37 -30.03
CA ASN A 85 2.09 -2.96 -29.33
C ASN A 85 2.41 -3.66 -28.01
N SER A 86 2.57 -4.99 -28.03
CA SER A 86 3.15 -5.75 -26.90
C SER A 86 4.65 -5.99 -27.11
N PRO A 87 5.55 -5.47 -26.26
CA PRO A 87 6.97 -5.82 -26.25
C PRO A 87 7.27 -7.21 -25.64
N GLY A 88 6.28 -7.87 -25.02
CA GLY A 88 6.40 -9.20 -24.41
C GLY A 88 5.15 -9.63 -23.62
N ILE A 89 5.08 -10.91 -23.23
CA ILE A 89 4.03 -11.44 -22.34
C ILE A 89 4.59 -11.51 -20.91
N TYR A 90 3.84 -10.96 -19.97
CA TYR A 90 4.10 -11.07 -18.53
C TYR A 90 3.10 -12.06 -17.92
N THR A 91 3.55 -12.93 -17.01
CA THR A 91 2.69 -13.88 -16.30
C THR A 91 2.97 -13.81 -14.80
N ASN A 92 1.92 -13.63 -14.00
CA ASN A 92 2.02 -13.61 -12.54
C ASN A 92 1.10 -14.66 -11.91
N THR A 93 1.57 -15.31 -10.84
CA THR A 93 0.76 -16.23 -10.03
C THR A 93 0.61 -15.64 -8.64
N TYR A 94 -0.62 -15.29 -8.28
CA TYR A 94 -0.95 -14.77 -6.95
C TYR A 94 -1.08 -15.90 -5.94
N SER A 95 -0.87 -15.58 -4.66
CA SER A 95 -1.10 -16.49 -3.53
C SER A 95 -2.50 -17.12 -3.60
N SER A 96 -3.52 -16.35 -3.96
CA SER A 96 -4.90 -16.82 -4.24
C SER A 96 -5.05 -17.94 -5.28
N GLY A 97 -3.97 -18.32 -5.97
CA GLY A 97 -3.95 -19.31 -7.03
C GLY A 97 -4.40 -18.76 -8.38
N ASN A 98 -4.65 -17.45 -8.50
CA ASN A 98 -4.92 -16.81 -9.78
C ASN A 98 -3.63 -16.66 -10.58
N VAL A 99 -3.65 -17.07 -11.84
CA VAL A 99 -2.59 -16.88 -12.82
C VAL A 99 -3.08 -15.87 -13.86
N LEU A 100 -2.43 -14.71 -13.91
CA LEU A 100 -2.70 -13.66 -14.89
C LEU A 100 -1.62 -13.66 -15.95
N SER A 101 -2.02 -13.52 -17.22
CA SER A 101 -1.11 -13.16 -18.31
C SER A 101 -1.48 -11.77 -18.81
N ALA A 102 -0.48 -10.96 -19.14
CA ALA A 102 -0.65 -9.59 -19.59
C ALA A 102 0.26 -9.27 -20.78
N ASN A 103 -0.23 -8.45 -21.69
CA ASN A 103 0.57 -7.77 -22.70
C ASN A 103 1.15 -6.49 -22.11
N LEU A 104 2.44 -6.25 -22.30
CA LEU A 104 3.05 -5.04 -21.76
C LEU A 104 2.66 -3.81 -22.58
N SER A 105 2.54 -2.66 -21.92
CA SER A 105 2.23 -1.39 -22.56
C SER A 105 2.98 -0.26 -21.86
N ASN A 106 3.78 0.49 -22.61
CA ASN A 106 4.36 1.73 -22.12
C ASN A 106 3.34 2.86 -22.30
N THR A 107 2.75 3.33 -21.21
CA THR A 107 1.65 4.30 -21.26
C THR A 107 1.75 5.35 -20.17
N THR A 108 0.96 6.41 -20.31
CA THR A 108 0.79 7.41 -19.26
C THR A 108 -0.29 6.93 -18.28
N VAL A 109 0.08 6.91 -17.00
CA VAL A 109 -0.83 6.72 -15.87
C VAL A 109 -1.01 8.05 -15.16
N THR A 110 -2.25 8.49 -14.98
CA THR A 110 -2.60 9.77 -14.37
C THR A 110 -3.35 9.56 -13.06
N PHE A 111 -2.94 10.27 -12.02
CA PHE A 111 -3.45 10.17 -10.65
C PHE A 111 -4.12 11.47 -10.23
N GLU A 112 -5.19 11.34 -9.47
CA GLU A 112 -5.83 12.45 -8.76
C GLU A 112 -5.00 12.83 -7.52
N VAL A 113 -4.99 14.12 -7.15
CA VAL A 113 -4.27 14.63 -5.97
C VAL A 113 -5.27 15.21 -4.96
N THR A 114 -5.23 14.76 -3.70
CA THR A 114 -6.22 15.09 -2.66
C THR A 114 -6.25 16.54 -2.21
N ASP A 115 -5.14 17.27 -2.33
CA ASP A 115 -5.00 18.62 -1.75
C ASP A 115 -5.33 19.76 -2.74
N GLY A 116 -6.19 19.50 -3.71
CA GLY A 116 -6.54 20.45 -4.78
C GLY A 116 -5.39 20.73 -5.75
N GLY A 117 -4.34 19.90 -5.71
CA GLY A 117 -3.24 19.92 -6.65
C GLY A 117 -3.69 19.51 -8.05
N ALA A 118 -2.89 19.88 -9.06
CA ALA A 118 -3.08 19.35 -10.40
C ALA A 118 -2.84 17.85 -10.41
N ASN A 119 -3.58 17.12 -11.26
CA ASN A 119 -3.31 15.71 -11.52
C ASN A 119 -1.84 15.51 -11.90
N VAL A 120 -1.27 14.40 -11.44
CA VAL A 120 0.10 14.02 -11.75
C VAL A 120 0.10 12.83 -12.69
N SER A 121 1.07 12.76 -13.58
CA SER A 121 1.15 11.70 -14.58
C SER A 121 2.56 11.10 -14.60
N LEU A 122 2.63 9.79 -14.86
CA LEU A 122 3.87 9.04 -15.02
C LEU A 122 3.78 8.21 -16.29
N GLN A 123 4.80 8.29 -17.15
CA GLN A 123 4.98 7.34 -18.24
C GLN A 123 5.68 6.09 -17.67
N ALA A 124 5.03 4.93 -17.75
CA ALA A 124 5.57 3.68 -17.21
C ALA A 124 5.14 2.46 -18.02
N ASP A 125 5.87 1.37 -17.85
CA ASP A 125 5.45 0.06 -18.33
C ASP A 125 4.41 -0.54 -17.38
N ILE A 126 3.28 -0.96 -17.95
CA ILE A 126 2.19 -1.63 -17.25
C ILE A 126 1.84 -2.93 -17.96
N GLY A 127 1.21 -3.87 -17.27
CA GLY A 127 0.64 -5.05 -17.89
C GLY A 127 -0.84 -4.83 -18.21
N LEU A 128 -1.24 -5.01 -19.47
CA LEU A 128 -2.64 -5.10 -19.89
C LEU A 128 -3.05 -6.57 -19.90
N ILE A 129 -3.88 -6.97 -18.94
CA ILE A 129 -4.32 -8.36 -18.71
C ILE A 129 -4.91 -8.95 -20.01
N SER A 130 -4.27 -9.96 -20.58
CA SER A 130 -4.69 -10.62 -21.80
C SER A 130 -5.45 -11.92 -21.55
N SER A 131 -5.18 -12.58 -20.41
CA SER A 131 -5.90 -13.77 -19.97
C SER A 131 -5.75 -13.97 -18.47
N ALA A 132 -6.66 -14.70 -17.85
CA ALA A 132 -6.61 -15.00 -16.44
C ALA A 132 -7.22 -16.38 -16.16
N SER A 133 -6.60 -17.15 -15.26
CA SER A 133 -7.05 -18.50 -14.92
C SER A 133 -6.82 -18.79 -13.43
N ASN A 134 -7.53 -19.77 -12.87
CA ASN A 134 -7.23 -20.30 -11.54
C ASN A 134 -7.13 -21.83 -11.64
N PRO A 135 -5.93 -22.41 -11.74
CA PRO A 135 -5.76 -23.86 -11.88
C PRO A 135 -6.29 -24.67 -10.68
N THR A 136 -6.36 -24.08 -9.49
CA THR A 136 -6.92 -24.75 -8.29
C THR A 136 -8.45 -24.72 -8.25
N HIS A 137 -9.05 -23.78 -9.00
CA HIS A 137 -10.48 -23.66 -9.18
C HIS A 137 -10.82 -23.47 -10.66
N PRO A 138 -10.63 -24.50 -11.52
CA PRO A 138 -10.77 -24.37 -12.97
C PRO A 138 -12.19 -23.98 -13.42
N ASN A 139 -13.19 -24.25 -12.58
CA ASN A 139 -14.60 -23.86 -12.81
C ASN A 139 -14.91 -22.42 -12.35
N LYS A 140 -14.02 -21.76 -11.61
CA LYS A 140 -14.06 -20.31 -11.34
C LYS A 140 -13.26 -19.58 -12.42
N SER A 141 -13.48 -19.94 -13.69
CA SER A 141 -12.84 -19.24 -14.80
C SER A 141 -13.22 -17.76 -14.74
N ILE A 142 -12.23 -16.89 -14.93
CA ILE A 142 -12.39 -15.43 -14.96
C ILE A 142 -13.23 -14.96 -16.16
N ASN A 143 -13.84 -15.88 -16.93
CA ASN A 143 -14.96 -15.57 -17.82
C ASN A 143 -16.10 -14.80 -17.11
N ASN A 144 -16.18 -14.85 -15.78
CA ASN A 144 -17.09 -14.01 -14.99
C ASN A 144 -16.63 -12.55 -14.79
N TRP A 145 -15.39 -12.15 -15.13
CA TRP A 145 -15.04 -10.72 -15.25
C TRP A 145 -15.54 -10.16 -16.59
N THR A 146 -15.59 -10.98 -17.64
CA THR A 146 -16.11 -10.62 -18.97
C THR A 146 -17.63 -10.73 -19.09
N GLU A 147 -18.30 -11.67 -18.40
CA GLU A 147 -19.76 -11.85 -18.46
C GLU A 147 -20.55 -10.84 -17.61
N LEU A 148 -19.87 -10.04 -16.79
CA LEU A 148 -20.51 -9.12 -15.83
C LEU A 148 -20.31 -7.63 -16.13
N LEU A 149 -19.68 -7.26 -17.26
CA LEU A 149 -19.32 -5.86 -17.53
C LEU A 149 -19.62 -5.33 -18.94
N PRO A 150 -20.87 -5.35 -19.45
CA PRO A 150 -21.24 -4.43 -20.54
C PRO A 150 -21.73 -3.07 -20.04
N ASN A 151 -22.32 -2.97 -18.83
CA ASN A 151 -23.09 -1.78 -18.43
C ASN A 151 -23.09 -1.42 -16.93
N GLU A 152 -22.32 -2.10 -16.09
CA GLU A 152 -22.16 -1.75 -14.67
C GLU A 152 -20.67 -1.52 -14.42
N ALA A 153 -20.29 -0.30 -14.01
CA ALA A 153 -18.95 -0.08 -13.47
C ALA A 153 -18.77 -1.04 -12.27
N PRO A 154 -17.58 -1.59 -11.98
CA PRO A 154 -17.34 -2.36 -10.78
C PRO A 154 -17.40 -1.44 -9.55
N ILE A 155 -18.63 -1.15 -9.15
CA ILE A 155 -19.07 -1.01 -7.79
C ILE A 155 -20.03 -2.19 -7.68
N GLU A 156 -19.63 -3.21 -6.91
CA GLU A 156 -20.18 -4.58 -6.84
C GLU A 156 -19.42 -5.67 -7.65
N LYS A 157 -18.12 -5.44 -7.99
CA LYS A 157 -17.04 -6.43 -8.28
C LYS A 157 -15.66 -5.81 -8.68
N TYR A 158 -14.83 -5.36 -7.75
CA TYR A 158 -14.72 -3.96 -7.30
C TYR A 158 -13.54 -3.17 -7.93
N PHE A 159 -12.68 -3.82 -8.73
CA PHE A 159 -11.45 -3.23 -9.27
C PHE A 159 -11.23 -3.64 -10.72
N TYR A 160 -10.64 -2.75 -11.52
CA TYR A 160 -10.29 -2.96 -12.92
C TYR A 160 -8.91 -3.59 -13.12
N GLY A 161 -8.32 -4.14 -12.06
CA GLY A 161 -6.98 -4.69 -12.05
C GLY A 161 -6.29 -4.47 -10.72
N ASP A 162 -5.00 -4.78 -10.70
CA ASP A 162 -4.14 -4.79 -9.53
C ASP A 162 -3.05 -3.74 -9.69
N PHE A 163 -3.08 -2.71 -8.83
CA PHE A 163 -2.04 -1.70 -8.71
C PHE A 163 -1.01 -2.18 -7.68
N GLY A 164 -0.20 -3.15 -8.12
CA GLY A 164 0.88 -3.73 -7.33
C GLY A 164 1.97 -2.72 -7.00
N MET A 165 2.16 -2.51 -5.72
CA MET A 165 3.06 -1.57 -5.05
C MET A 165 4.18 -2.24 -4.27
N GLY A 166 4.28 -3.56 -4.36
CA GLY A 166 5.43 -4.34 -3.95
C GLY A 166 6.72 -3.77 -4.55
N LEU A 167 7.74 -3.67 -3.71
CA LEU A 167 9.00 -3.01 -4.04
C LEU A 167 9.95 -3.88 -4.87
N ASP A 168 9.51 -5.10 -5.20
CA ASP A 168 10.24 -6.01 -6.06
C ASP A 168 10.13 -5.61 -7.52
N SER A 169 10.98 -6.24 -8.31
CA SER A 169 10.86 -6.37 -9.74
C SER A 169 10.61 -7.84 -10.00
N ASN A 170 9.41 -8.19 -10.48
CA ASN A 170 9.17 -9.57 -10.89
C ASN A 170 10.15 -9.91 -12.01
N ALA A 171 11.19 -10.69 -11.69
CA ALA A 171 12.20 -11.09 -12.64
C ALA A 171 11.51 -12.01 -13.67
N PRO A 172 11.53 -11.66 -14.95
CA PRO A 172 10.87 -12.45 -15.98
C PRO A 172 11.44 -13.88 -16.02
N ALA A 173 10.54 -14.85 -16.27
CA ALA A 173 10.87 -16.26 -16.21
C ALA A 173 12.08 -16.60 -17.13
N PRO A 174 13.01 -17.48 -16.69
CA PRO A 174 14.16 -17.87 -17.50
C PRO A 174 13.75 -18.33 -18.91
N GLY A 175 14.39 -17.78 -19.94
CA GLY A 175 14.12 -18.12 -21.34
C GLY A 175 13.04 -17.28 -22.04
N THR A 176 12.50 -16.24 -21.38
CA THR A 176 11.66 -15.24 -22.07
C THR A 176 12.49 -14.36 -23.00
N THR A 177 12.06 -14.24 -24.25
CA THR A 177 12.62 -13.29 -25.22
C THR A 177 12.09 -11.89 -24.89
N ASN A 178 12.98 -10.90 -24.70
CA ASN A 178 12.67 -9.53 -24.22
C ASN A 178 12.01 -9.49 -22.83
N PRO A 179 12.73 -9.94 -21.79
CA PRO A 179 12.29 -9.83 -20.41
C PRO A 179 11.99 -8.37 -20.02
N VAL A 180 10.76 -8.07 -19.58
CA VAL A 180 10.42 -6.77 -18.94
C VAL A 180 9.84 -7.07 -17.57
N SER A 181 10.39 -6.43 -16.55
CA SER A 181 9.84 -6.45 -15.19
C SER A 181 8.83 -5.33 -15.05
N LEU A 182 7.68 -5.64 -14.44
CA LEU A 182 6.77 -4.61 -13.95
C LEU A 182 7.23 -4.17 -12.56
N PHE A 183 7.29 -2.86 -12.35
CA PHE A 183 7.68 -2.22 -11.10
C PHE A 183 6.49 -1.45 -10.52
N ALA A 184 6.46 -1.28 -9.20
CA ALA A 184 5.56 -0.34 -8.54
C ALA A 184 5.70 1.08 -9.11
N LEU A 185 4.59 1.78 -9.32
CA LEU A 185 4.61 3.08 -10.00
C LEU A 185 4.97 4.26 -9.09
N LEU A 186 4.59 4.26 -7.80
CA LEU A 186 4.82 5.46 -6.98
C LEU A 186 6.31 5.76 -6.69
N PRO A 187 7.18 4.76 -6.43
CA PRO A 187 8.63 4.97 -6.34
C PRO A 187 9.27 5.53 -7.59
N GLN A 188 8.61 5.42 -8.75
CA GLN A 188 9.13 5.86 -10.05
C GLN A 188 8.94 7.35 -10.32
N PHE A 189 8.16 8.08 -9.51
CA PHE A 189 8.01 9.52 -9.67
C PHE A 189 9.30 10.26 -9.36
N GLY A 190 9.57 11.31 -10.14
CA GLY A 190 10.65 12.25 -9.89
C GLY A 190 12.03 11.71 -10.23
N ASN A 191 12.94 11.77 -9.25
CA ASN A 191 14.33 11.31 -9.35
C ASN A 191 14.70 10.60 -8.03
N THR A 192 15.99 10.39 -7.77
CA THR A 192 16.49 9.78 -6.52
C THR A 192 16.16 10.56 -5.24
N SER A 193 15.55 11.75 -5.34
CA SER A 193 15.04 12.53 -4.21
C SER A 193 13.63 12.12 -3.80
N ASN A 194 12.94 11.27 -4.56
CA ASN A 194 11.73 10.58 -4.11
C ASN A 194 12.14 9.43 -3.21
N THR A 195 12.34 9.71 -1.93
CA THR A 195 12.95 8.79 -0.96
C THR A 195 12.02 7.70 -0.43
N GLY A 196 10.75 7.70 -0.84
CA GLY A 196 9.76 6.76 -0.32
C GLY A 196 8.32 7.21 -0.47
N PHE A 197 7.42 6.54 0.23
CA PHE A 197 6.00 6.91 0.31
C PHE A 197 5.42 6.57 1.68
N VAL A 198 4.29 7.18 2.01
CA VAL A 198 3.52 6.91 3.23
C VAL A 198 2.11 6.48 2.86
N VAL A 199 1.64 5.36 3.43
CA VAL A 199 0.27 4.87 3.29
C VAL A 199 -0.50 5.21 4.56
N HIS A 200 -1.69 5.77 4.39
CA HIS A 200 -2.61 6.11 5.47
C HIS A 200 -4.02 5.62 5.12
N LEU A 201 -4.58 4.72 5.94
CA LEU A 201 -5.95 4.21 5.74
C LEU A 201 -6.95 4.76 6.77
N GLY A 202 -6.49 5.46 7.81
CA GLY A 202 -7.32 5.84 8.94
C GLY A 202 -7.73 4.62 9.78
N ASP A 203 -8.76 4.79 10.61
CA ASP A 203 -9.23 3.73 11.51
C ASP A 203 -9.88 2.56 10.76
N VAL A 204 -9.90 1.40 11.41
CA VAL A 204 -10.68 0.23 10.94
C VAL A 204 -12.14 0.67 10.74
N PRO A 205 -12.73 0.45 9.55
CA PRO A 205 -14.14 0.77 9.32
C PRO A 205 -15.05 0.05 10.31
N SER A 206 -16.18 0.69 10.67
CA SER A 206 -17.17 0.05 11.55
C SER A 206 -17.60 -1.31 10.97
N PRO A 207 -17.76 -2.37 11.81
CA PRO A 207 -18.26 -3.67 11.36
C PRO A 207 -19.63 -3.60 10.67
N ASN A 208 -20.40 -2.53 10.94
CA ASN A 208 -21.73 -2.29 10.36
C ASN A 208 -21.72 -1.33 9.17
N ALA A 209 -20.55 -1.04 8.57
CA ALA A 209 -20.43 -0.05 7.50
C ALA A 209 -21.12 -0.45 6.17
N GLY A 210 -21.73 -1.65 6.11
CA GLY A 210 -22.40 -2.17 4.92
C GLY A 210 -21.40 -2.50 3.81
N LYS A 211 -21.89 -2.99 2.67
CA LYS A 211 -21.08 -3.19 1.46
C LYS A 211 -20.77 -1.89 0.74
N GLY A 212 -19.66 -1.86 0.01
CA GLY A 212 -19.26 -0.73 -0.82
C GLY A 212 -18.17 0.12 -0.16
N GLN A 213 -18.08 1.39 -0.53
CA GLN A 213 -17.07 2.29 0.01
C GLN A 213 -17.40 2.65 1.46
N VAL A 214 -16.50 2.33 2.37
CA VAL A 214 -16.68 2.47 3.83
C VAL A 214 -15.68 3.43 4.47
N GLY A 215 -14.67 3.89 3.73
CA GLY A 215 -13.66 4.80 4.22
C GLY A 215 -12.85 5.44 3.10
N THR A 216 -12.00 6.39 3.47
CA THR A 216 -11.04 7.06 2.59
C THR A 216 -9.72 7.22 3.32
N GLY A 217 -8.63 6.99 2.60
CA GLY A 217 -7.27 7.21 3.03
C GLY A 217 -6.49 8.01 2.00
N TRP A 218 -5.16 7.95 2.07
CA TRP A 218 -4.29 8.53 1.07
C TRP A 218 -2.94 7.80 1.04
N VAL A 219 -2.26 7.89 -0.11
CA VAL A 219 -0.84 7.57 -0.23
C VAL A 219 -0.08 8.83 -0.59
N GLN A 220 0.95 9.17 0.19
CA GLN A 220 1.85 10.28 -0.10
C GLN A 220 3.04 9.74 -0.88
N VAL A 221 3.27 10.27 -2.08
CA VAL A 221 4.48 10.01 -2.86
C VAL A 221 5.55 11.01 -2.43
N GLY A 222 6.76 10.53 -2.17
CA GLY A 222 7.85 11.30 -1.58
C GLY A 222 7.73 11.45 -0.07
N LEU A 223 8.87 11.60 0.61
CA LEU A 223 8.94 11.86 2.05
C LEU A 223 9.40 13.29 2.30
N GLY A 224 8.69 13.98 3.20
CA GLY A 224 9.18 15.24 3.77
C GLY A 224 10.46 15.02 4.58
N PRO A 225 11.27 16.07 4.83
CA PRO A 225 12.56 15.94 5.50
C PRO A 225 12.51 15.18 6.84
N ASN A 226 11.50 15.46 7.67
CA ASN A 226 11.35 14.79 8.97
C ASN A 226 10.93 13.32 8.83
N GLN A 227 10.18 12.98 7.79
CA GLN A 227 9.68 11.61 7.56
C GLN A 227 10.80 10.64 7.13
N GLN A 228 11.95 11.17 6.71
CA GLN A 228 13.13 10.36 6.38
C GLN A 228 13.88 9.88 7.63
N ASP A 229 13.78 10.60 8.75
CA ASP A 229 14.44 10.24 9.99
C ASP A 229 13.68 9.11 10.71
N ALA A 230 14.38 8.03 11.05
CA ALA A 230 13.80 6.91 11.79
C ALA A 230 13.18 7.33 13.14
N SER A 231 13.72 8.37 13.79
CA SER A 231 13.21 8.91 15.06
C SER A 231 11.86 9.63 14.93
N HIS A 232 11.39 9.90 13.71
CA HIS A 232 10.05 10.41 13.47
C HIS A 232 8.98 9.33 13.66
N TRP A 233 9.35 8.06 13.65
CA TRP A 233 8.45 6.92 13.67
C TRP A 233 8.46 6.25 15.05
N GLU A 234 7.28 5.92 15.57
CA GLU A 234 7.09 5.26 16.87
C GLU A 234 7.76 3.89 16.89
N SER A 235 7.60 3.12 15.80
CA SER A 235 8.32 1.87 15.58
C SER A 235 8.86 1.78 14.16
N THR A 236 9.92 1.00 13.98
CA THR A 236 10.51 0.76 12.66
C THR A 236 11.01 -0.67 12.52
N ALA A 237 10.98 -1.16 11.28
CA ALA A 237 11.58 -2.42 10.88
C ALA A 237 12.62 -2.17 9.78
N GLN A 238 13.83 -2.71 9.97
CA GLN A 238 14.88 -2.72 8.97
C GLN A 238 14.42 -3.53 7.75
N MET A 239 14.44 -2.89 6.58
CA MET A 239 14.23 -3.63 5.34
C MET A 239 15.44 -4.52 5.04
N VAL A 240 15.20 -5.66 4.38
CA VAL A 240 16.27 -6.49 3.83
C VAL A 240 17.12 -5.71 2.82
N PRO A 241 18.35 -6.16 2.53
CA PRO A 241 19.16 -5.50 1.50
C PRO A 241 18.41 -5.39 0.16
N PRO A 242 18.57 -4.26 -0.56
CA PRO A 242 18.01 -4.09 -1.89
C PRO A 242 18.39 -5.24 -2.83
N SER A 243 17.52 -5.56 -3.79
CA SER A 243 17.71 -6.66 -4.75
C SER A 243 18.85 -6.41 -5.75
N GLY A 244 19.47 -5.24 -5.71
CA GLY A 244 20.49 -4.78 -6.66
C GLY A 244 19.90 -4.14 -7.92
N GLN A 245 18.57 -4.16 -8.07
CA GLN A 245 17.85 -3.46 -9.14
C GLN A 245 17.42 -2.06 -8.70
N THR A 246 17.06 -1.23 -9.67
CA THR A 246 16.53 0.12 -9.43
C THR A 246 15.27 0.37 -10.22
N PHE A 247 14.34 1.13 -9.63
CA PHE A 247 13.16 1.65 -10.31
C PHE A 247 13.58 2.48 -11.54
N PRO A 248 13.06 2.19 -12.74
CA PRO A 248 13.65 2.67 -13.99
C PRO A 248 13.59 4.19 -14.18
N ASN A 249 12.53 4.84 -13.69
CA ASN A 249 12.34 6.29 -13.88
C ASN A 249 13.00 7.15 -12.80
N SER A 250 13.10 6.66 -11.56
CA SER A 250 13.61 7.44 -10.43
C SER A 250 15.04 7.07 -10.03
N GLY A 251 15.50 5.87 -10.38
CA GLY A 251 16.76 5.31 -9.90
C GLY A 251 16.73 4.87 -8.43
N GLN A 252 15.56 4.83 -7.79
CA GLN A 252 15.42 4.33 -6.43
C GLN A 252 15.75 2.85 -6.33
N LYS A 253 16.23 2.41 -5.16
CA LYS A 253 16.50 1.00 -4.88
C LYS A 253 15.20 0.18 -4.94
N ALA A 254 15.25 -0.95 -5.64
CA ALA A 254 14.23 -1.99 -5.55
C ALA A 254 14.60 -3.00 -4.46
N TYR A 255 13.59 -3.63 -3.87
CA TYR A 255 13.73 -4.60 -2.78
C TYR A 255 13.18 -5.96 -3.23
N THR A 256 12.98 -6.89 -2.30
CA THR A 256 12.23 -8.12 -2.54
C THR A 256 10.84 -8.02 -1.94
N GLU A 257 9.91 -8.89 -2.35
CA GLU A 257 8.56 -8.96 -1.77
C GLU A 257 8.57 -9.14 -0.24
N ILE A 258 9.39 -10.07 0.26
CA ILE A 258 9.73 -10.12 1.69
C ILE A 258 10.64 -8.95 1.99
N LEU A 259 10.05 -7.96 2.64
CA LEU A 259 10.66 -6.66 2.76
C LEU A 259 11.48 -6.52 4.04
N SER A 260 11.15 -7.28 5.08
CA SER A 260 11.92 -7.31 6.33
C SER A 260 11.90 -8.72 6.94
N THR A 261 12.71 -8.93 7.96
CA THR A 261 12.65 -10.12 8.81
C THR A 261 12.30 -9.74 10.24
N GLY A 262 11.93 -10.71 11.08
CA GLY A 262 11.55 -10.42 12.45
C GLY A 262 11.25 -11.64 13.31
N THR A 263 10.46 -11.43 14.35
CA THR A 263 9.95 -12.45 15.25
C THR A 263 8.43 -12.38 15.29
N SER A 264 7.75 -13.52 15.12
CA SER A 264 6.31 -13.65 15.39
C SER A 264 6.07 -14.49 16.63
N THR A 265 5.05 -14.11 17.39
CA THR A 265 4.71 -14.74 18.67
C THR A 265 3.20 -14.91 18.76
N ILE A 266 2.74 -16.10 19.15
CA ILE A 266 1.34 -16.40 19.44
C ILE A 266 1.24 -16.74 20.92
N SER A 267 0.62 -15.85 21.69
CA SER A 267 0.25 -16.08 23.08
C SER A 267 -1.13 -16.70 23.13
N THR A 268 -1.28 -17.84 23.81
CA THR A 268 -2.57 -18.54 23.92
C THR A 268 -3.54 -17.87 24.90
N SER A 269 -3.05 -17.08 25.85
CA SER A 269 -3.89 -16.41 26.85
C SER A 269 -3.20 -15.15 27.41
N PRO A 270 -3.93 -14.26 28.11
CA PRO A 270 -3.30 -13.16 28.82
C PRO A 270 -2.31 -13.67 29.89
N GLY A 271 -1.02 -13.38 29.70
CA GLY A 271 0.03 -13.83 30.62
C GLY A 271 0.58 -15.23 30.33
N ASP A 272 0.38 -15.75 29.11
CA ASP A 272 1.05 -16.96 28.64
C ASP A 272 2.57 -16.86 28.86
N ALA A 273 3.11 -17.79 29.64
CA ALA A 273 4.52 -17.83 29.97
C ALA A 273 5.37 -18.49 28.86
N THR A 274 4.73 -19.17 27.92
CA THR A 274 5.39 -19.98 26.88
C THR A 274 4.70 -19.82 25.53
N PRO A 275 4.69 -18.60 24.96
CA PRO A 275 4.04 -18.37 23.68
C PRO A 275 4.81 -19.08 22.56
N LEU A 276 4.09 -19.55 21.53
CA LEU A 276 4.70 -20.13 20.34
C LEU A 276 5.42 -19.00 19.59
N THR A 277 6.74 -19.14 19.41
CA THR A 277 7.59 -18.07 18.89
C THR A 277 8.41 -18.56 17.71
N PHE A 278 8.41 -17.78 16.65
CA PHE A 278 9.21 -17.98 15.46
C PHE A 278 10.15 -16.80 15.27
N THR A 279 11.44 -17.08 15.10
CA THR A 279 12.47 -16.07 14.79
C THR A 279 12.85 -16.13 13.33
N ASP A 280 13.47 -15.05 12.83
CA ASP A 280 13.90 -14.91 11.43
C ASP A 280 12.77 -15.12 10.41
N VAL A 281 11.54 -14.78 10.80
CA VAL A 281 10.38 -14.86 9.90
C VAL A 281 10.49 -13.77 8.84
N GLY A 282 10.26 -14.11 7.57
CA GLY A 282 10.06 -13.10 6.53
C GLY A 282 8.77 -12.31 6.79
N ILE A 283 8.73 -11.05 6.41
CA ILE A 283 7.56 -10.18 6.59
C ILE A 283 7.22 -9.49 5.27
N ILE A 284 5.97 -9.68 4.83
CA ILE A 284 5.35 -8.97 3.69
C ILE A 284 4.31 -8.01 4.26
N TYR A 285 4.42 -6.73 3.89
CA TYR A 285 3.48 -5.68 4.27
C TYR A 285 2.47 -5.49 3.14
N ASP A 286 1.28 -6.06 3.28
CA ASP A 286 0.36 -6.28 2.16
C ASP A 286 -1.01 -5.63 2.40
N SER A 287 -1.26 -4.49 1.77
CA SER A 287 -2.57 -3.83 1.80
C SER A 287 -3.64 -4.50 0.91
N GLY A 288 -3.23 -5.40 0.02
CA GLY A 288 -4.10 -6.21 -0.82
C GLY A 288 -4.68 -7.41 -0.06
N SER A 289 -3.95 -8.02 0.87
CA SER A 289 -4.48 -9.13 1.67
C SER A 289 -5.44 -8.64 2.76
N PRO A 290 -6.65 -9.23 2.90
CA PRO A 290 -7.59 -8.81 3.93
C PRO A 290 -7.15 -9.21 5.35
N ASN A 291 -6.26 -10.20 5.50
CA ASN A 291 -5.98 -10.85 6.78
C ASN A 291 -4.48 -11.01 7.02
N ILE A 292 -4.12 -11.19 8.29
CA ILE A 292 -2.80 -11.69 8.67
C ILE A 292 -2.75 -13.17 8.32
N GLU A 293 -1.73 -13.60 7.57
CA GLU A 293 -1.50 -15.00 7.25
C GLU A 293 -0.08 -15.42 7.65
N ILE A 294 0.02 -16.51 8.41
CA ILE A 294 1.29 -17.18 8.71
C ILE A 294 1.49 -18.27 7.68
N HIS A 295 2.66 -18.28 7.03
CA HIS A 295 3.02 -19.29 6.04
C HIS A 295 4.18 -20.14 6.57
N PRO A 296 3.89 -21.24 7.29
CA PRO A 296 4.90 -22.13 7.83
C PRO A 296 5.32 -23.17 6.79
N VAL A 297 6.05 -22.75 5.76
CA VAL A 297 6.52 -23.65 4.69
C VAL A 297 8.05 -23.86 4.74
N GLY A 298 8.59 -24.91 4.12
CA GLY A 298 10.04 -25.12 4.02
C GLY A 298 10.70 -25.77 5.24
N GLU A 299 11.98 -26.12 5.11
CA GLU A 299 12.69 -27.01 6.06
C GLU A 299 12.86 -26.43 7.47
N ASN A 300 12.76 -25.10 7.61
CA ASN A 300 12.88 -24.38 8.88
C ASN A 300 11.55 -23.84 9.40
N ALA A 301 10.42 -24.09 8.72
CA ALA A 301 9.13 -23.71 9.25
C ALA A 301 8.72 -24.59 10.42
N GLY A 302 7.99 -24.01 11.36
CA GLY A 302 7.28 -24.77 12.39
C GLY A 302 6.25 -25.72 11.79
N ASP A 303 5.69 -26.59 12.63
CA ASP A 303 4.62 -27.50 12.22
C ASP A 303 3.32 -26.71 11.99
N GLU A 304 2.78 -26.73 10.77
CA GLU A 304 1.49 -26.11 10.41
C GLU A 304 0.37 -26.51 11.37
N ALA A 305 0.35 -27.78 11.79
CA ALA A 305 -0.66 -28.28 12.72
C ALA A 305 -0.50 -27.66 14.12
N GLU A 306 0.73 -27.42 14.56
CA GLU A 306 1.03 -26.74 15.82
C GLU A 306 0.60 -25.27 15.78
N VAL A 307 0.91 -24.56 14.68
CA VAL A 307 0.47 -23.17 14.50
C VAL A 307 -1.05 -23.08 14.51
N THR A 308 -1.71 -23.95 13.75
CA THR A 308 -3.18 -23.98 13.66
C THR A 308 -3.82 -24.28 15.02
N ALA A 309 -3.29 -25.26 15.77
CA ALA A 309 -3.79 -25.59 17.10
C ALA A 309 -3.59 -24.43 18.09
N THR A 310 -2.43 -23.78 18.04
CA THR A 310 -2.11 -22.65 18.93
C THR A 310 -3.00 -21.44 18.64
N LEU A 311 -3.28 -21.14 17.37
CA LEU A 311 -4.23 -20.07 17.01
C LEU A 311 -5.65 -20.39 17.46
N ALA A 312 -6.09 -21.64 17.34
CA ALA A 312 -7.41 -22.05 17.83
C ALA A 312 -7.52 -21.91 19.37
N GLU A 313 -6.45 -22.22 20.09
CA GLU A 313 -6.38 -22.02 21.54
C GLU A 313 -6.35 -20.53 21.91
N ALA A 314 -5.54 -19.73 21.22
CA ALA A 314 -5.50 -18.28 21.37
C ALA A 314 -6.88 -17.65 21.14
N LEU A 315 -7.58 -18.06 20.08
CA LEU A 315 -8.94 -17.60 19.81
C LEU A 315 -9.91 -17.95 20.94
N ALA A 316 -9.81 -19.15 21.50
CA ALA A 316 -10.69 -19.62 22.57
C ALA A 316 -10.43 -18.90 23.92
N ASN A 317 -9.18 -18.51 24.17
CA ASN A 317 -8.71 -18.05 25.47
C ASN A 317 -8.37 -16.54 25.52
N GLY A 318 -8.61 -15.79 24.44
CA GLY A 318 -8.29 -14.36 24.37
C GLY A 318 -6.79 -14.08 24.25
N GLY A 319 -6.10 -14.92 23.50
CA GLY A 319 -4.69 -14.80 23.16
C GLY A 319 -4.38 -13.63 22.23
N VAL A 320 -3.08 -13.44 21.97
CA VAL A 320 -2.55 -12.29 21.22
C VAL A 320 -1.53 -12.78 20.20
N PHE A 321 -1.60 -12.22 19.00
CA PHE A 321 -0.57 -12.35 17.98
C PHE A 321 0.28 -11.08 17.94
N THR A 322 1.58 -11.25 18.07
CA THR A 322 2.55 -10.15 18.01
C THR A 322 3.54 -10.41 16.87
N LEU A 323 3.82 -9.37 16.08
CA LEU A 323 4.85 -9.37 15.05
C LEU A 323 5.79 -8.21 15.30
N THR A 324 7.07 -8.51 15.45
CA THR A 324 8.14 -7.53 15.66
C THR A 324 9.16 -7.66 14.52
N GLY A 325 9.54 -6.54 13.91
CA GLY A 325 10.58 -6.52 12.89
C GLY A 325 11.98 -6.51 13.49
N GLN A 326 13.00 -6.77 12.67
CA GLN A 326 14.37 -6.43 13.04
C GLN A 326 14.49 -4.91 13.22
N PRO A 327 15.03 -4.41 14.33
CA PRO A 327 15.05 -2.98 14.62
C PRO A 327 15.96 -2.23 13.63
N TYR A 328 15.50 -1.09 13.13
CA TYR A 328 16.34 -0.15 12.39
C TYR A 328 17.21 0.68 13.35
N ALA A 329 18.42 1.02 12.93
CA ALA A 329 19.34 1.80 13.74
C ALA A 329 18.74 3.18 14.10
N GLY A 330 18.65 3.47 15.40
CA GLY A 330 18.07 4.73 15.89
C GLY A 330 16.60 4.64 16.31
N SER A 331 15.95 3.47 16.15
CA SER A 331 14.61 3.22 16.69
C SER A 331 14.64 2.66 18.11
N GLY A 332 13.62 3.03 18.90
CA GLY A 332 13.39 2.47 20.24
C GLY A 332 12.46 1.25 20.26
N ASP A 333 11.71 1.01 19.18
CA ASP A 333 10.71 -0.06 19.05
C ASP A 333 10.71 -0.62 17.61
N SER A 334 10.31 -1.87 17.45
CA SER A 334 10.11 -2.55 16.17
C SER A 334 8.82 -3.37 16.11
N THR A 335 7.87 -3.10 17.02
CA THR A 335 6.55 -3.73 17.03
C THR A 335 5.74 -3.27 15.80
N ILE A 336 5.33 -4.23 14.98
CA ILE A 336 4.55 -4.01 13.74
C ILE A 336 3.06 -4.28 14.03
N LEU A 337 2.77 -5.45 14.59
CA LEU A 337 1.43 -5.87 14.99
C LEU A 337 1.45 -6.34 16.44
N ASP A 338 0.42 -5.97 17.18
CA ASP A 338 0.11 -6.52 18.49
C ASP A 338 -1.42 -6.55 18.60
N VAL A 339 -2.01 -7.69 18.21
CA VAL A 339 -3.46 -7.82 17.99
C VAL A 339 -4.02 -9.02 18.76
N PRO A 340 -5.17 -8.88 19.44
CA PRO A 340 -5.84 -10.04 20.01
C PRO A 340 -6.23 -11.00 18.89
N VAL A 341 -6.13 -12.31 19.07
CA VAL A 341 -6.54 -13.27 18.03
C VAL A 341 -8.07 -13.31 17.95
N GLY A 342 -8.62 -13.12 16.75
CA GLY A 342 -10.06 -13.10 16.51
C GLY A 342 -10.47 -13.68 15.16
N THR A 343 -11.69 -13.37 14.73
CA THR A 343 -12.30 -13.91 13.50
C THR A 343 -12.79 -12.81 12.55
N VAL A 344 -12.37 -11.55 12.76
CA VAL A 344 -12.81 -10.41 11.95
C VAL A 344 -11.69 -10.03 10.99
N ALA A 345 -11.95 -10.27 9.71
CA ALA A 345 -11.02 -9.94 8.64
C ALA A 345 -10.69 -8.44 8.62
N GLY A 346 -9.42 -8.11 8.37
CA GLY A 346 -8.90 -6.75 8.39
C GLY A 346 -8.76 -6.12 9.77
N VAL A 347 -9.09 -6.86 10.84
CA VAL A 347 -9.03 -6.37 12.22
C VAL A 347 -8.12 -7.25 13.05
N ASN A 348 -8.46 -8.54 13.14
CA ASN A 348 -7.81 -9.44 14.10
C ASN A 348 -7.84 -10.92 13.71
N GLU A 349 -8.32 -11.25 12.51
CA GLU A 349 -8.19 -12.59 11.96
C GLU A 349 -6.72 -12.89 11.63
N VAL A 350 -6.23 -14.02 12.19
CA VAL A 350 -4.90 -14.57 11.92
C VAL A 350 -5.07 -15.98 11.38
N GLY A 351 -4.72 -16.17 10.12
CA GLY A 351 -4.82 -17.44 9.41
C GLY A 351 -3.49 -18.16 9.25
N VAL A 352 -3.57 -19.39 8.75
CA VAL A 352 -2.41 -20.20 8.32
C VAL A 352 -2.61 -20.58 6.86
N SER A 353 -1.57 -20.44 6.03
CA SER A 353 -1.62 -20.78 4.61
C SER A 353 -0.35 -21.52 4.18
N THR A 354 -0.51 -22.62 3.44
CA THR A 354 0.60 -23.40 2.87
C THR A 354 0.95 -23.00 1.44
N GLN A 355 0.25 -22.01 0.89
CA GLN A 355 0.56 -21.49 -0.43
C GLN A 355 1.81 -20.62 -0.34
N ASN A 356 2.86 -21.05 -1.05
CA ASN A 356 4.13 -20.34 -1.12
C ASN A 356 4.27 -19.61 -2.46
N PRO A 357 4.72 -18.34 -2.46
CA PRO A 357 5.39 -17.78 -3.62
C PRO A 357 6.55 -18.70 -4.01
N ALA A 358 6.77 -18.88 -5.31
CA ALA A 358 7.82 -19.77 -5.84
C ALA A 358 9.26 -19.39 -5.38
N SER A 359 9.42 -18.22 -4.77
CA SER A 359 10.68 -17.62 -4.29
C SER A 359 10.77 -17.44 -2.76
N SER A 360 9.79 -17.89 -1.98
CA SER A 360 9.74 -17.59 -0.54
C SER A 360 10.69 -18.48 0.31
N PRO A 361 11.47 -17.90 1.27
CA PRO A 361 12.34 -18.58 2.21
C PRO A 361 11.52 -19.28 3.30
N GLY A 362 10.73 -20.27 2.92
CA GLY A 362 10.05 -21.15 3.87
C GLY A 362 9.01 -20.46 4.78
N LEU A 363 9.46 -19.82 5.86
CA LEU A 363 8.62 -19.21 6.89
C LEU A 363 8.50 -17.70 6.70
N TYR A 364 7.27 -17.22 6.50
CA TYR A 364 6.98 -15.79 6.47
C TYR A 364 5.58 -15.47 6.99
N VAL A 365 5.37 -14.20 7.30
CA VAL A 365 4.09 -13.62 7.69
C VAL A 365 3.70 -12.57 6.67
N ASN A 366 2.49 -12.69 6.13
CA ASN A 366 1.82 -11.63 5.42
C ASN A 366 0.99 -10.84 6.45
N THR A 367 1.23 -9.53 6.61
CA THR A 367 0.54 -8.74 7.64
C THR A 367 -0.93 -8.49 7.32
N GLY A 368 -1.32 -8.63 6.05
CA GLY A 368 -2.55 -8.07 5.54
C GLY A 368 -2.68 -6.57 5.77
N ILE A 369 -3.88 -6.08 5.48
CA ILE A 369 -4.29 -4.69 5.65
C ILE A 369 -4.24 -4.24 7.12
N ASN A 370 -4.20 -5.19 8.07
CA ASN A 370 -4.16 -4.92 9.52
C ASN A 370 -2.97 -4.06 9.94
N ALA A 371 -1.82 -4.14 9.26
CA ALA A 371 -0.66 -3.32 9.58
C ALA A 371 -0.84 -1.82 9.25
N PHE A 372 -1.88 -1.47 8.49
CA PHE A 372 -2.12 -0.13 7.98
C PHE A 372 -3.25 0.61 8.69
N PHE A 373 -4.24 -0.11 9.23
CA PHE A 373 -5.34 0.54 9.95
C PHE A 373 -4.86 1.17 11.26
N GLY A 374 -5.32 2.40 11.51
CA GLY A 374 -4.91 3.22 12.65
C GLY A 374 -3.46 3.71 12.58
N LYS A 375 -2.76 3.53 11.45
CA LYS A 375 -1.34 3.84 11.32
C LYS A 375 -1.01 4.61 10.04
N ASP A 376 -0.01 5.48 10.13
CA ASP A 376 0.78 5.92 8.99
C ASP A 376 1.93 4.92 8.81
N VAL A 377 2.02 4.32 7.63
CA VAL A 377 3.05 3.33 7.29
C VAL A 377 3.98 3.91 6.22
N VAL A 378 5.23 4.16 6.58
CA VAL A 378 6.25 4.66 5.64
C VAL A 378 7.06 3.54 5.06
N TYR A 379 7.42 3.70 3.79
CA TYR A 379 8.44 2.91 3.11
C TYR A 379 9.58 3.86 2.74
N ASN A 380 10.64 3.94 3.56
CA ASN A 380 11.82 4.73 3.26
C ASN A 380 12.81 3.89 2.44
N LEU A 381 12.83 4.13 1.13
CA LEU A 381 13.65 3.40 0.14
C LEU A 381 15.11 3.86 0.13
N GLN A 382 15.39 5.07 0.60
CA GLN A 382 16.75 5.58 0.65
C GLN A 382 17.54 4.88 1.76
N ASP A 383 16.96 4.89 2.96
CA ASP A 383 17.60 4.43 4.19
C ASP A 383 17.26 2.98 4.53
N GLY A 384 16.22 2.43 3.90
CA GLY A 384 15.87 1.01 3.95
C GLY A 384 15.14 0.61 5.23
N PHE A 385 14.06 1.29 5.58
CA PHE A 385 13.21 0.91 6.70
C PHE A 385 11.73 1.10 6.40
N VAL A 386 10.90 0.27 7.02
CA VAL A 386 9.45 0.52 7.17
C VAL A 386 9.23 1.13 8.54
N GLY A 387 8.44 2.19 8.63
CA GLY A 387 8.15 2.89 9.88
C GLY A 387 6.65 3.02 10.12
N PHE A 388 6.26 3.05 11.39
CA PHE A 388 4.87 3.09 11.82
C PHE A 388 4.67 4.23 12.80
N ASN A 389 3.62 5.01 12.59
CA ASN A 389 3.11 5.98 13.56
C ASN A 389 1.63 5.71 13.78
N THR A 390 1.21 5.62 15.03
CA THR A 390 -0.21 5.59 15.38
C THR A 390 -0.83 6.92 14.96
N VAL A 391 -1.89 6.85 14.17
CA VAL A 391 -2.71 8.02 13.85
C VAL A 391 -3.63 8.24 15.04
N PRO A 392 -3.58 9.39 15.73
CA PRO A 392 -4.53 9.67 16.80
C PRO A 392 -5.94 9.59 16.22
N GLU A 393 -6.84 8.83 16.87
CA GLU A 393 -8.27 8.90 16.56
C GLU A 393 -8.67 10.38 16.49
N PRO A 394 -9.48 10.82 15.50
CA PRO A 394 -9.95 12.18 15.44
C PRO A 394 -10.71 12.49 16.73
N GLY A 395 -10.00 13.08 17.69
CA GLY A 395 -10.43 13.06 19.08
C GLY A 395 -11.81 13.68 19.22
N CYS A 396 -12.65 13.09 20.05
CA CYS A 396 -13.96 13.62 20.44
C CYS A 396 -13.94 15.12 20.80
N ILE A 397 -12.77 15.69 21.12
CA ILE A 397 -12.54 17.11 21.34
C ILE A 397 -12.84 17.97 20.09
N ALA A 398 -12.54 17.50 18.88
CA ALA A 398 -12.91 18.21 17.64
C ALA A 398 -14.44 18.24 17.44
N LEU A 399 -15.13 17.15 17.77
CA LEU A 399 -16.60 17.07 17.77
C LEU A 399 -17.22 17.94 18.89
N PHE A 400 -16.59 18.01 20.07
CA PHE A 400 -16.99 18.94 21.14
C PHE A 400 -16.80 20.40 20.74
N GLY A 401 -15.70 20.75 20.06
CA GLY A 401 -15.44 22.10 19.59
C GLY A 401 -16.48 22.59 18.57
N VAL A 402 -16.86 21.73 17.62
CA VAL A 402 -17.95 22.02 16.66
C VAL A 402 -19.31 22.09 17.36
N GLY A 403 -19.57 21.20 18.34
CA GLY A 403 -20.79 21.23 19.16
C GLY A 403 -20.95 22.52 19.96
N VAL A 404 -19.86 23.01 20.57
CA VAL A 404 -19.85 24.28 21.32
C VAL A 404 -20.02 25.48 20.39
N ALA A 405 -19.37 25.48 19.21
CA ALA A 405 -19.52 26.55 18.23
C ALA A 405 -20.96 26.64 17.67
N LEU A 406 -21.58 25.49 17.35
CA LEU A 406 -22.96 25.43 16.89
C LEU A 406 -23.95 25.79 18.01
N GLY A 407 -23.69 25.36 19.25
CA GLY A 407 -24.47 25.74 20.42
C GLY A 407 -24.42 27.24 20.71
N ALA A 408 -23.24 27.86 20.63
CA ALA A 408 -23.05 29.31 20.78
C ALA A 408 -23.77 30.08 19.66
N LEU A 409 -23.69 29.61 18.41
CA LEU A 409 -24.40 30.23 17.28
C LEU A 409 -25.92 30.16 17.45
N HIS A 410 -26.45 29.06 18.00
CA HIS A 410 -27.87 28.88 18.25
C HIS A 410 -28.39 29.79 19.38
N LEU A 411 -27.60 29.95 20.45
CA LEU A 411 -27.90 30.87 21.56
C LEU A 411 -27.86 32.34 21.12
N LEU A 412 -26.87 32.72 20.31
CA LEU A 412 -26.77 34.07 19.74
C LEU A 412 -27.97 34.39 18.84
N ARG A 413 -28.39 33.44 17.99
CA ARG A 413 -29.59 33.61 17.14
C ARG A 413 -30.88 33.75 17.95
N ARG A 414 -31.05 32.99 19.04
CA ARG A 414 -32.21 33.13 19.94
C ARG A 414 -32.25 34.50 20.64
N SER A 415 -31.10 35.01 21.10
CA SER A 415 -31.03 36.34 21.72
C SER A 415 -31.41 37.48 20.76
N SER A 416 -31.13 37.33 19.46
CA SER A 416 -31.47 38.32 18.44
C SER A 416 -32.96 38.35 18.05
N ARG A 417 -33.68 37.23 18.21
CA ARG A 417 -35.13 37.16 17.97
C ARG A 417 -35.92 37.73 19.14
N SER A 418 -35.53 37.43 20.37
CA SER A 418 -36.17 37.98 21.58
C SER A 418 -36.11 39.53 21.62
N ARG A 419 -35.01 40.16 21.17
CA ARG A 419 -34.94 41.63 21.10
C ARG A 419 -35.79 42.27 20.00
N LYS A 420 -36.26 41.51 19.01
CA LYS A 420 -37.16 42.03 17.97
C LYS A 420 -38.63 41.97 18.39
N GLU A 421 -38.98 41.14 19.37
CA GLU A 421 -40.35 41.03 19.90
C GLU A 421 -40.61 42.03 21.05
N GLU A 422 -39.58 42.60 21.68
CA GLU A 422 -39.72 43.72 22.63
C GLU A 422 -39.73 45.12 21.96
N ALA A 423 -39.44 45.19 20.66
CA ALA A 423 -39.37 46.43 19.89
C ALA A 423 -40.54 46.61 18.89
N ALA A 424 -41.54 45.72 18.95
CA ALA A 424 -42.82 45.79 18.24
C ALA A 424 -43.94 45.82 19.28
#